data_AF-A0A0F2L767-F1
#
_entry.id   AF-A0A0F2L767-F1
#
_cell.length_a   1.000
_cell.length_b   1.000
_cell.length_c   1.000
_cell.angle_alpha   90.00
_cell.angle_beta   90.00
_cell.angle_gamma   90.00
#
_symmetry.space_group_name_H-M   'P 1'
#
loop_
_entity.id
_entity.type
_entity.pdbx_description
1 polymer ?
#
loop_
_entity_poly.entity_id
_entity_poly.type
_entity_poly.pdbx_seq_one_letter_code
_entity_poly.pdbx_strand_id
1 'polypeptide(L)'
;MNTDLGLLGLRKSNEIKGKYVDLVIYTAKKDNKAFLEGIIKCPFTNKEFKLTITPHTDQVKLGFVQHHGGLYDHIIKTKEYAQWLRVNTQPYSRNSFHKHRYFICAKCGYKTSRFTDALLHLMQNHGFLVKLP
;
A
#
# COMPACT_ATOMS: atom_id res chain seq x y z
N MET A 1 14.86 11.58 15.80
CA MET A 1 13.63 11.71 16.60
C MET A 1 12.69 10.59 16.17
N ASN A 2 12.60 9.51 16.96
CA ASN A 2 11.66 8.41 16.72
C ASN A 2 10.29 8.88 17.20
N THR A 3 9.47 9.37 16.27
CA THR A 3 8.08 9.71 16.56
C THR A 3 7.38 8.42 16.94
N ASP A 4 7.08 8.24 18.22
CA ASP A 4 6.48 7.03 18.77
C ASP A 4 5.06 6.87 18.19
N LEU A 5 4.95 6.09 17.12
CA LEU A 5 3.69 5.80 16.43
C LEU A 5 2.67 5.14 17.38
N GLY A 6 3.14 4.56 18.48
CA GLY A 6 2.33 3.99 19.55
C GLY A 6 1.50 5.04 20.31
N LEU A 7 2.09 6.21 20.61
CA LEU A 7 1.40 7.34 21.22
C LEU A 7 0.31 7.94 20.32
N LEU A 8 0.41 7.76 19.00
CA LEU A 8 -0.51 8.34 18.02
C LEU A 8 -1.68 7.41 17.65
N GLY A 9 -1.71 6.19 18.19
CA GLY A 9 -2.82 5.24 17.99
C GLY A 9 -2.64 4.25 16.85
N LEU A 10 -1.40 4.10 16.32
CA LEU A 10 -1.04 2.96 15.47
C LEU A 10 -0.53 1.82 16.34
N ARG A 11 -1.08 0.63 16.12
CA ARG A 11 -0.59 -0.61 16.73
C ARG A 11 0.18 -1.40 15.67
N LYS A 12 1.40 -1.82 16.00
CA LYS A 12 2.12 -2.82 15.20
C LYS A 12 1.30 -4.11 15.20
N SER A 13 0.89 -4.54 14.01
CA SER A 13 0.00 -5.68 13.80
C SER A 13 0.78 -6.91 13.37
N ASN A 14 1.59 -6.79 12.32
CA ASN A 14 2.35 -7.91 11.77
C ASN A 14 3.58 -7.40 10.99
N GLU A 15 4.45 -8.31 10.57
CA GLU A 15 5.63 -8.04 9.76
C GLU A 15 5.62 -8.95 8.52
N ILE A 16 6.02 -8.40 7.38
CA ILE A 16 6.21 -9.15 6.13
C ILE A 16 7.68 -9.05 5.76
N LYS A 17 8.38 -10.17 5.85
CA LYS A 17 9.79 -10.30 5.46
C LYS A 17 9.95 -11.29 4.31
N GLY A 18 10.79 -10.94 3.36
CA GLY A 18 11.10 -11.73 2.18
C GLY A 18 12.29 -11.16 1.42
N LYS A 19 12.73 -11.86 0.37
CA LYS A 19 13.90 -11.48 -0.44
C LYS A 19 13.83 -10.06 -1.01
N TYR A 20 12.62 -9.59 -1.31
CA TYR A 20 12.35 -8.30 -1.93
C TYR A 20 11.52 -7.35 -1.07
N VAL A 21 11.22 -7.72 0.18
CA VAL A 21 10.29 -6.98 1.02
C VAL A 21 10.68 -7.10 2.49
N ASP A 22 10.79 -5.96 3.16
CA ASP A 22 10.92 -5.88 4.62
C ASP A 22 9.98 -4.78 5.11
N LEU A 23 8.81 -5.19 5.59
CA LEU A 23 7.72 -4.29 5.95
C LEU A 23 7.15 -4.60 7.32
N VAL A 24 6.83 -3.54 8.05
CA VAL A 24 6.03 -3.55 9.26
C VAL A 24 4.63 -3.04 8.93
N ILE A 25 3.63 -3.82 9.34
CA ILE A 25 2.22 -3.47 9.19
C ILE A 25 1.75 -2.83 10.48
N TYR A 26 1.22 -1.62 10.37
CA TYR A 26 0.55 -0.91 11.44
C TYR A 26 -0.95 -0.84 11.18
N THR A 27 -1.75 -0.95 12.23
CA THR A 27 -3.21 -0.80 12.16
C THR A 27 -3.63 0.36 13.04
N ALA A 28 -4.39 1.30 12.48
CA ALA A 28 -4.94 2.42 13.24
C ALA A 28 -6.12 1.97 14.10
N LYS A 29 -6.08 2.28 15.39
CA LYS A 29 -7.13 1.88 16.35
C LYS A 29 -8.52 2.44 16.03
N LYS A 30 -8.58 3.62 15.41
CA LYS A 30 -9.84 4.35 15.15
C LYS A 30 -10.64 3.80 13.97
N ASP A 31 -9.95 3.40 12.89
CA ASP A 31 -10.58 3.05 11.61
C ASP A 31 -10.24 1.62 11.15
N ASN A 32 -9.46 0.86 11.92
CA ASN A 32 -8.87 -0.43 11.53
C ASN A 32 -8.12 -0.41 10.17
N LYS A 33 -7.70 0.77 9.73
CA LYS A 33 -6.95 0.95 8.48
C LYS A 33 -5.53 0.47 8.67
N ALA A 34 -5.06 -0.32 7.72
CA ALA A 34 -3.68 -0.76 7.66
C ALA A 34 -2.77 0.30 6.98
N PHE A 35 -1.54 0.36 7.48
CA PHE A 35 -0.44 1.19 7.02
C PHE A 35 0.83 0.34 6.97
N LEU A 36 1.76 0.75 6.12
CA LEU A 36 3.00 0.01 5.85
C LEU A 36 4.21 0.91 6.08
N GLU A 37 5.21 0.38 6.74
CA GLU A 37 6.50 1.05 6.89
C GLU A 37 7.62 0.07 6.59
N GLY A 38 8.65 0.51 5.87
CA GLY A 38 9.79 -0.33 5.55
C GLY A 38 10.24 -0.17 4.11
N ILE A 39 10.81 -1.23 3.53
CA ILE A 39 11.46 -1.19 2.23
C ILE A 39 10.88 -2.29 1.33
N ILE A 40 10.57 -1.91 0.09
CA ILE A 40 10.20 -2.82 -0.98
C ILE A 40 11.23 -2.68 -2.10
N LYS A 41 11.81 -3.80 -2.52
CA LYS A 41 12.68 -3.88 -3.69
C LYS A 41 11.91 -4.47 -4.86
N CYS A 42 12.05 -3.88 -6.04
CA CYS A 42 11.49 -4.43 -7.27
C CYS A 42 12.42 -5.54 -7.80
N PRO A 43 11.95 -6.79 -8.00
CA PRO A 43 12.77 -7.87 -8.54
C PRO A 43 13.14 -7.67 -10.01
N PHE A 44 12.36 -6.89 -10.77
CA PHE A 44 12.56 -6.70 -12.21
C PHE A 44 13.51 -5.54 -12.53
N THR A 45 13.46 -4.46 -11.73
CA THR A 45 14.26 -3.25 -11.99
C THR A 45 15.31 -2.98 -10.91
N ASN A 46 15.37 -3.81 -9.87
CA ASN A 46 16.25 -3.65 -8.69
C ASN A 46 16.10 -2.33 -7.92
N LYS A 47 15.11 -1.50 -8.26
CA LYS A 47 14.82 -0.26 -7.55
C LYS A 47 14.26 -0.52 -6.17
N GLU A 48 14.71 0.27 -5.21
CA GLU A 48 14.27 0.21 -3.82
C GLU A 48 13.32 1.37 -3.51
N PHE A 49 12.24 1.06 -2.83
CA PHE A 49 11.19 1.99 -2.47
C PHE A 49 10.98 1.96 -0.98
N LYS A 50 11.15 3.11 -0.34
CA LYS A 50 10.93 3.28 1.10
C LYS A 50 9.50 3.73 1.35
N LEU A 51 8.78 2.97 2.17
CA LEU A 51 7.45 3.29 2.64
C LEU A 51 7.56 3.89 4.04
N THR A 52 6.99 5.07 4.23
CA THR A 52 6.99 5.77 5.52
C THR A 52 5.59 6.24 5.87
N ILE A 53 5.35 6.36 7.17
CA ILE A 53 4.08 6.84 7.70
C ILE A 53 4.37 8.16 8.42
N THR A 54 3.67 9.21 8.03
CA THR A 54 3.77 10.51 8.71
C THR A 54 2.44 10.79 9.41
N PRO A 55 2.44 11.12 10.71
CA PRO A 55 1.23 11.57 11.37
C PRO A 55 0.87 12.97 10.90
N HIS A 56 -0.40 13.17 10.60
CA HIS A 56 -0.96 14.48 10.31
C HIS A 56 -1.54 15.03 11.62
N THR A 57 -0.87 16.02 12.20
CA THR A 57 -1.20 16.59 13.53
C THR A 57 -2.04 17.86 13.46
N ASP A 58 -2.64 18.17 12.32
CA ASP A 58 -3.57 19.29 12.21
C ASP A 58 -4.82 19.03 13.06
N GLN A 59 -5.11 19.98 13.95
CA GLN A 59 -5.99 19.86 15.14
C GLN A 59 -7.44 19.41 14.85
N VAL A 60 -7.85 19.34 13.58
CA VAL A 60 -9.22 19.03 13.15
C VAL A 60 -9.41 17.55 12.77
N LYS A 61 -8.37 16.85 12.29
CA LYS A 61 -8.43 15.41 11.97
C LYS A 61 -7.08 14.73 12.23
N LEU A 62 -6.95 14.11 13.39
CA LEU A 62 -5.89 13.14 13.66
C LEU A 62 -5.96 12.03 12.60
N GLY A 63 -4.89 11.91 11.80
CA GLY A 63 -4.81 10.96 10.70
C GLY A 63 -3.37 10.59 10.38
N PHE A 64 -3.21 9.60 9.50
CA PHE A 64 -1.90 9.12 9.05
C PHE A 64 -1.83 9.20 7.53
N VAL A 65 -0.73 9.74 7.03
CA VAL A 65 -0.42 9.78 5.61
C VAL A 65 0.58 8.69 5.30
N GLN A 66 0.21 7.82 4.37
CA GLN A 66 1.10 6.81 3.82
C GLN A 66 1.89 7.41 2.66
N HIS A 67 3.21 7.43 2.78
CA HIS A 67 4.10 7.74 1.68
C HIS A 67 4.58 6.43 1.03
N HIS A 68 4.46 6.34 -0.29
CA HIS A 68 4.85 5.15 -1.07
C HIS A 68 6.21 5.29 -1.77
N GLY A 69 6.90 6.43 -1.62
CA GLY A 69 8.23 6.65 -2.19
C GLY A 69 8.33 6.48 -3.72
N GLY A 70 7.21 6.64 -4.46
CA GLY A 70 7.16 6.41 -5.90
C GLY A 70 6.92 4.95 -6.33
N LEU A 71 6.76 4.02 -5.40
CA LEU A 71 6.43 2.61 -5.69
C LEU A 71 5.17 2.48 -6.52
N TYR A 72 4.17 3.30 -6.18
CA TYR A 72 2.88 3.32 -6.85
C TYR A 72 3.03 3.55 -8.36
N ASP A 73 3.66 4.66 -8.75
CA ASP A 73 3.92 4.99 -10.15
C ASP A 73 4.81 3.95 -10.82
N HIS A 74 5.77 3.39 -10.08
CA HIS A 74 6.63 2.34 -10.58
C HIS A 74 5.84 1.07 -10.95
N ILE A 75 4.98 0.57 -10.05
CA ILE A 75 4.18 -0.63 -10.27
C ILE A 75 3.25 -0.46 -11.48
N ILE A 76 2.65 0.72 -11.65
CA ILE A 76 1.76 1.00 -12.77
C ILE A 76 2.52 1.04 -14.10
N LYS A 77 3.76 1.56 -14.10
CA LYS A 77 4.57 1.68 -15.32
C LYS A 77 5.25 0.38 -15.74
N THR A 78 5.58 -0.49 -14.79
CA THR A 78 6.26 -1.76 -15.05
C THR A 78 5.27 -2.84 -15.49
N LYS A 79 5.43 -3.34 -16.72
CA LYS A 79 4.48 -4.26 -17.37
C LYS A 79 4.38 -5.60 -16.65
N GLU A 80 5.46 -6.05 -16.05
CA GLU A 80 5.59 -7.32 -15.33
C GLU A 80 4.65 -7.39 -14.12
N TYR A 81 4.23 -6.25 -13.58
CA TYR A 81 3.26 -6.18 -12.48
C TYR A 81 1.79 -6.22 -12.92
N ALA A 82 1.50 -6.08 -14.22
CA ALA A 82 0.12 -6.10 -14.74
C ALA A 82 -0.58 -7.46 -14.51
N GLN A 83 0.20 -8.54 -14.38
CA GLN A 83 -0.31 -9.87 -14.03
C GLN A 83 -0.72 -10.00 -12.54
N TRP A 84 -0.36 -9.02 -11.71
CA TRP A 84 -0.66 -8.99 -10.28
C TRP A 84 -1.72 -7.94 -9.96
N LEU A 85 -1.53 -6.72 -10.47
CA LEU A 85 -2.37 -5.57 -10.16
C LEU A 85 -2.86 -4.90 -11.44
N ARG A 86 -4.18 -4.74 -11.55
CA ARG A 86 -4.83 -3.95 -12.59
C ARG A 86 -5.40 -2.68 -11.97
N VAL A 87 -5.26 -1.57 -12.68
CA VAL A 87 -5.81 -0.29 -12.26
C VAL A 87 -6.99 0.05 -13.15
N ASN A 88 -8.17 0.21 -12.54
CA ASN A 88 -9.38 0.62 -13.24
C ASN A 88 -9.78 2.01 -12.76
N THR A 89 -9.95 2.95 -13.69
CA THR A 89 -10.41 4.31 -13.39
C THR A 89 -11.83 4.46 -13.88
N GLN A 90 -12.78 4.62 -12.96
CA GLN A 90 -14.21 4.73 -13.28
C GLN A 90 -14.72 6.10 -12.81
N PRO A 91 -15.62 6.75 -13.55
CA PRO A 91 -16.28 7.95 -13.05
C PRO A 91 -17.16 7.59 -11.85
N TYR A 92 -17.22 8.47 -10.86
CA TYR A 92 -18.01 8.24 -9.64
C TYR A 92 -19.51 8.03 -9.93
N SER A 93 -20.00 8.71 -10.96
CA SER A 93 -21.35 8.60 -11.51
C SER A 93 -21.28 8.82 -13.01
N ARG A 94 -22.29 8.36 -13.75
CA ARG A 94 -22.37 8.43 -15.23
C ARG A 94 -22.09 9.83 -15.80
N ASN A 95 -22.29 10.90 -15.01
CA ASN A 95 -22.07 12.30 -15.40
C ASN A 95 -21.05 13.06 -14.53
N SER A 96 -20.27 12.36 -13.70
CA SER A 96 -19.29 13.02 -12.81
C SER A 96 -17.91 13.12 -13.47
N PHE A 97 -17.33 14.31 -13.45
CA PHE A 97 -15.93 14.53 -13.82
C PHE A 97 -14.95 13.93 -12.80
N HIS A 98 -15.42 13.61 -11.59
CA HIS A 98 -14.61 12.96 -10.57
C HIS A 98 -14.39 11.49 -10.92
N LYS A 99 -13.16 11.17 -11.28
CA LYS A 99 -12.71 9.81 -11.56
C LYS A 99 -12.18 9.17 -10.29
N HIS A 100 -12.70 8.00 -9.96
CA HIS A 100 -12.23 7.19 -8.86
C HIS A 100 -11.40 6.02 -9.39
N ARG A 101 -10.22 5.83 -8.78
CA ARG A 101 -9.30 4.77 -9.17
C ARG A 101 -9.47 3.58 -8.22
N TYR A 102 -9.57 2.40 -8.82
CA TYR A 102 -9.65 1.12 -8.13
C TYR A 102 -8.47 0.24 -8.51
N PHE A 103 -7.95 -0.44 -7.51
CA PHE A 103 -6.93 -1.48 -7.59
C PHE A 103 -7.63 -2.82 -7.58
N ILE A 104 -7.40 -3.60 -8.63
CA ILE A 104 -8.01 -4.91 -8.83
C ILE A 104 -6.89 -5.95 -8.85
N CYS A 105 -6.97 -6.94 -7.97
CA CYS A 105 -6.10 -8.10 -8.01
C CYS A 105 -6.38 -8.89 -9.28
N ALA A 106 -5.36 -9.09 -10.12
CA ALA A 106 -5.51 -9.85 -11.37
C ALA A 106 -5.67 -11.37 -11.13
N LYS A 107 -5.30 -11.88 -9.95
CA LYS A 107 -5.38 -13.31 -9.62
C LYS A 107 -6.75 -13.75 -9.11
N CYS A 108 -7.41 -12.95 -8.27
CA CYS A 108 -8.68 -13.33 -7.65
C CYS A 108 -9.82 -12.32 -7.85
N GLY A 109 -9.56 -11.16 -8.45
CA GLY A 109 -10.57 -10.12 -8.69
C GLY A 109 -10.86 -9.21 -7.50
N TYR A 110 -10.18 -9.37 -6.36
CA TYR A 110 -10.32 -8.48 -5.20
C TYR A 110 -10.14 -7.00 -5.61
N LYS A 111 -11.09 -6.14 -5.22
CA LYS A 111 -11.15 -4.72 -5.62
C LYS A 111 -11.10 -3.82 -4.40
N THR A 112 -10.22 -2.81 -4.43
CA THR A 112 -10.14 -1.77 -3.38
C THR A 112 -9.79 -0.42 -3.98
N SER A 113 -10.11 0.66 -3.29
CA SER A 113 -9.71 2.02 -3.66
C SER A 113 -8.36 2.44 -3.08
N ARG A 114 -7.84 1.71 -2.09
CA ARG A 114 -6.59 2.02 -1.41
C ARG A 114 -5.47 1.12 -1.93
N PHE A 115 -4.40 1.76 -2.39
CA PHE A 115 -3.22 1.04 -2.90
C PHE A 115 -2.56 0.17 -1.83
N THR A 116 -2.47 0.66 -0.58
CA THR A 116 -1.93 -0.10 0.55
C THR A 116 -2.68 -1.41 0.81
N ASP A 117 -4.02 -1.37 0.76
CA ASP A 117 -4.85 -2.54 1.00
C ASP A 117 -4.70 -3.56 -0.15
N ALA A 118 -4.52 -3.07 -1.39
CA ALA A 118 -4.23 -3.92 -2.53
C ALA A 118 -2.87 -4.61 -2.41
N LEU A 119 -1.83 -3.88 -2.00
CA LEU A 119 -0.49 -4.44 -1.77
C LEU A 119 -0.50 -5.52 -0.69
N LEU A 120 -1.14 -5.25 0.44
CA LEU A 120 -1.29 -6.21 1.54
C LEU A 120 -1.98 -7.48 1.07
N HIS A 121 -3.11 -7.35 0.38
CA HIS A 121 -3.82 -8.49 -0.19
C HIS A 121 -2.93 -9.31 -1.13
N LEU A 122 -2.18 -8.66 -2.04
CA LEU A 122 -1.28 -9.36 -2.96
C LEU A 122 -0.16 -10.10 -2.23
N MET A 123 0.45 -9.48 -1.21
CA MET A 123 1.54 -10.08 -0.45
C MET A 123 1.05 -11.27 0.38
N GLN A 124 -0.06 -11.10 1.10
CA GLN A 124 -0.57 -12.11 2.04
C GLN A 124 -1.27 -13.27 1.33
N ASN A 125 -2.09 -12.99 0.33
CA ASN A 125 -2.94 -14.02 -0.29
C ASN A 125 -2.29 -14.66 -1.50
N HIS A 126 -1.37 -13.95 -2.17
CA HIS A 126 -0.79 -14.41 -3.43
C HIS A 126 0.74 -14.47 -3.44
N GLY A 127 1.38 -14.15 -2.31
CA GLY A 127 2.84 -14.21 -2.16
C GLY A 127 3.58 -13.18 -3.01
N PHE A 128 2.92 -12.10 -3.41
CA PHE A 128 3.56 -11.02 -4.18
C PHE A 128 4.76 -10.46 -3.43
N LEU A 129 5.94 -10.39 -4.07
CA LEU A 129 7.23 -9.93 -3.50
C LEU A 129 7.79 -10.76 -2.31
N VAL A 130 6.97 -11.61 -1.69
CA VAL A 130 7.36 -12.53 -0.61
C VAL A 130 7.87 -13.86 -1.16
N LYS A 131 7.15 -14.41 -2.15
CA LYS A 131 7.39 -15.75 -2.74
C LYS A 131 7.68 -15.69 -4.24
N LEU A 132 7.99 -14.52 -4.78
CA LEU A 132 8.47 -14.43 -6.16
C LEU A 132 9.81 -15.20 -6.23
N PRO A 133 9.97 -16.13 -7.20
CA PRO A 133 11.21 -16.90 -7.37
C PRO A 133 12.43 -15.98 -7.60
#